data_AF-A0A2R6IAA6-F1
#
_entry.id   AF-A0A2R6IAA6-F1
#
_cell.length_a   1.000
_cell.length_b   1.000
_cell.length_c   1.000
_cell.angle_alpha   90.00
_cell.angle_beta   90.00
_cell.angle_gamma   90.00
#
_symmetry.space_group_name_H-M   'P 1'
#
loop_
_entity.id
_entity.type
_entity.pdbx_description
1 polymer ?
#
loop_
_entity_poly.entity_id
_entity_poly.type
_entity_poly.pdbx_seq_one_letter_code
_entity_poly.pdbx_strand_id
1 'polypeptide(L)'
;MPDSRAPVGVTARSSPDGHEHPAAGQEAGTGPRAAAGPEAGPGPRATSPVVGVVVLVGVTLVLAGVAGAVLAFGEATAGPAPQVRLTATLSATDGWPDGQRLRLVHGGGDALAVADLALVVDVARTDDHARLSGFPTRRLGDDEVRGADVFDSGYAGVDGELDAAHTDGEWTGGEAASVRFAQGDLDLRAGDRVGVRVVHRPTGALLARLRVRARA
;
A
#
# COMPACT_ATOMS: atom_id res chain seq x y z
N MET A 1 8.41 37.46 -21.21
CA MET A 1 9.56 37.43 -22.13
C MET A 1 10.20 36.05 -22.04
N PRO A 2 10.27 35.26 -23.12
CA PRO A 2 10.95 33.96 -23.14
C PRO A 2 12.33 34.06 -23.80
N ASP A 3 13.32 33.38 -23.24
CA ASP A 3 14.61 33.04 -23.88
C ASP A 3 15.02 31.69 -23.25
N SER A 4 15.01 30.55 -23.93
CA SER A 4 15.75 30.11 -25.12
C SER A 4 17.27 30.03 -24.90
N ARG A 5 17.76 28.82 -24.59
CA ARG A 5 18.81 28.06 -25.32
C ARG A 5 19.57 27.07 -24.44
N ALA A 6 19.57 25.81 -24.88
CA ALA A 6 20.60 24.82 -24.58
C ALA A 6 21.83 25.02 -25.48
N PRO A 7 22.98 24.40 -25.14
CA PRO A 7 23.62 23.56 -26.15
C PRO A 7 24.19 22.23 -25.63
N VAL A 8 24.21 21.27 -26.56
CA VAL A 8 24.81 19.92 -26.49
C VAL A 8 26.25 19.97 -27.01
N GLY A 9 27.13 19.14 -26.46
CA GLY A 9 28.44 18.86 -27.06
C GLY A 9 29.19 17.72 -26.38
N VAL A 10 29.07 16.50 -26.91
CA VAL A 10 29.89 15.33 -26.58
C VAL A 10 30.62 14.90 -27.85
N THR A 11 31.95 14.83 -27.80
CA THR A 11 32.81 14.33 -28.88
C THR A 11 33.94 13.46 -28.32
N ALA A 12 33.99 12.20 -28.74
CA ALA A 12 35.11 11.26 -28.62
C ALA A 12 34.71 10.04 -29.52
N ARG A 13 35.52 9.32 -30.31
CA ARG A 13 36.95 9.04 -30.51
C ARG A 13 37.11 8.52 -31.96
N SER A 14 38.12 8.95 -32.72
CA SER A 14 39.40 8.27 -32.99
C SER A 14 39.36 7.08 -33.97
N SER A 15 39.78 7.37 -35.21
CA SER A 15 40.42 6.50 -36.23
C SER A 15 41.81 5.97 -35.73
N PRO A 16 42.49 4.96 -36.33
CA PRO A 16 42.91 4.97 -37.75
C PRO A 16 43.08 3.61 -38.51
N ASP A 17 43.06 3.71 -39.85
CA ASP A 17 43.74 2.87 -40.86
C ASP A 17 45.27 2.82 -40.58
N GLY A 18 46.11 1.86 -40.96
CA GLY A 18 46.21 1.02 -42.15
C GLY A 18 47.70 1.00 -42.60
N HIS A 19 48.11 -0.05 -43.33
CA HIS A 19 49.42 -0.24 -44.01
C HIS A 19 50.57 -0.74 -43.11
N GLU A 20 51.39 -1.75 -43.44
CA GLU A 20 52.19 -1.95 -44.68
C GLU A 20 52.50 -3.44 -45.00
N HIS A 21 53.14 -3.65 -46.16
CA HIS A 21 53.31 -4.84 -47.00
C HIS A 21 54.79 -5.38 -46.92
N PRO A 22 55.35 -6.23 -47.81
CA PRO A 22 55.79 -7.62 -47.54
C PRO A 22 57.31 -7.92 -47.81
N ALA A 23 57.79 -9.14 -47.49
CA ALA A 23 58.85 -9.91 -48.19
C ALA A 23 59.19 -11.18 -47.36
N ALA A 24 58.98 -12.41 -47.83
CA ALA A 24 59.72 -13.18 -48.85
C ALA A 24 60.64 -14.23 -48.18
N GLY A 25 60.35 -15.50 -48.45
CA GLY A 25 61.13 -16.66 -48.03
C GLY A 25 60.44 -17.94 -48.50
N GLN A 26 60.89 -18.43 -49.66
CA GLN A 26 60.30 -19.53 -50.43
C GLN A 26 61.34 -20.64 -50.58
N GLU A 27 61.04 -21.86 -50.11
CA GLU A 27 61.61 -23.15 -50.60
C GLU A 27 60.54 -24.24 -50.31
N ALA A 28 59.84 -24.75 -51.32
CA ALA A 28 60.16 -25.90 -52.18
C ALA A 28 59.85 -27.28 -51.51
N GLY A 29 58.82 -27.97 -52.02
CA GLY A 29 58.45 -29.31 -51.57
C GLY A 29 57.22 -29.90 -52.28
N THR A 30 57.49 -30.63 -53.36
CA THR A 30 56.71 -31.52 -54.24
C THR A 30 55.54 -32.34 -53.60
N GLY A 31 54.43 -32.51 -54.35
CA GLY A 31 53.15 -33.18 -53.97
C GLY A 31 53.17 -34.72 -53.83
N PRO A 32 52.03 -35.49 -53.93
CA PRO A 32 50.71 -35.17 -54.52
C PRO A 32 49.45 -35.49 -53.66
N ARG A 33 48.29 -35.13 -54.22
CA ARG A 33 46.89 -35.14 -53.75
C ARG A 33 46.25 -36.53 -53.54
N ALA A 34 45.54 -36.71 -52.42
CA ALA A 34 44.25 -37.40 -52.19
C ALA A 34 44.09 -37.59 -50.64
N ALA A 35 43.01 -37.36 -49.91
CA ALA A 35 41.59 -37.18 -50.17
C ALA A 35 40.93 -36.41 -48.99
N ALA A 36 39.65 -36.06 -49.14
CA ALA A 36 38.73 -35.40 -48.20
C ALA A 36 38.90 -35.75 -46.71
N GLY A 37 38.68 -34.88 -45.72
CA GLY A 37 38.15 -33.51 -45.70
C GLY A 37 38.39 -32.87 -44.32
N PRO A 38 38.02 -31.59 -44.09
CA PRO A 38 38.18 -30.98 -42.79
C PRO A 38 37.07 -31.48 -41.86
N GLU A 39 37.47 -32.13 -40.76
CA GLU A 39 36.58 -32.34 -39.62
C GLU A 39 36.04 -30.98 -39.18
N ALA A 40 34.75 -30.78 -39.42
CA ALA A 40 34.01 -29.64 -38.93
C ALA A 40 34.14 -29.62 -37.40
N GLY A 41 34.81 -28.61 -36.87
CA GLY A 41 34.77 -28.30 -35.45
C GLY A 41 33.30 -28.20 -35.00
N PRO A 42 32.96 -28.63 -33.77
CA PRO A 42 31.57 -28.69 -33.33
C PRO A 42 30.93 -27.32 -33.48
N GLY A 43 30.04 -27.19 -34.48
CA GLY A 43 29.29 -25.97 -34.72
C GLY A 43 28.48 -25.60 -33.48
N PRO A 44 28.20 -24.31 -33.26
CA PRO A 44 27.34 -23.87 -32.17
C PRO A 44 26.04 -24.67 -32.24
N ARG A 45 25.76 -25.45 -31.19
CA ARG A 45 24.54 -26.26 -31.09
C ARG A 45 23.36 -25.29 -31.14
N ALA A 46 22.74 -25.17 -32.30
CA ALA A 46 21.50 -24.42 -32.46
C ALA A 46 20.46 -25.12 -31.58
N THR A 47 20.15 -24.51 -30.44
CA THR A 47 19.05 -24.95 -29.61
C THR A 47 17.79 -24.86 -30.46
N SER A 48 17.11 -26.00 -30.65
CA SER A 48 15.88 -26.07 -31.43
C SER A 48 14.88 -25.05 -30.88
N PRO A 49 14.14 -24.30 -31.74
CA PRO A 49 13.10 -23.36 -31.32
C PRO A 49 12.16 -23.94 -30.25
N VAL A 50 11.90 -25.24 -30.31
CA VAL A 50 11.06 -25.97 -29.34
C VAL A 50 11.68 -25.99 -27.95
N VAL A 51 13.00 -26.17 -27.82
CA VAL A 51 13.69 -26.16 -26.52
C VAL A 51 13.59 -24.78 -25.89
N GLY A 52 13.73 -23.71 -26.68
CA GLY A 52 13.54 -22.34 -26.21
C GLY A 52 12.14 -22.10 -25.67
N VAL A 53 11.11 -22.60 -26.36
CA VAL A 53 9.71 -22.48 -25.91
C VAL A 53 9.47 -23.25 -24.61
N VAL A 54 9.98 -24.48 -24.49
CA VAL A 54 9.81 -25.28 -23.26
C VAL A 54 10.47 -24.61 -22.07
N VAL A 55 11.68 -24.08 -22.24
CA VAL A 55 12.38 -23.35 -21.17
C VAL A 55 11.62 -22.08 -20.81
N LEU A 56 11.13 -21.31 -21.78
CA LEU A 56 10.34 -20.11 -21.53
C LEU A 56 9.09 -20.42 -20.72
N VAL A 57 8.29 -21.41 -21.15
CA VAL A 57 7.07 -21.83 -20.44
C VAL A 57 7.41 -22.30 -19.02
N GLY A 58 8.47 -23.08 -18.85
CA GLY A 58 8.93 -23.54 -17.54
C GLY A 58 9.25 -22.38 -16.61
N VAL A 59 10.02 -21.39 -17.08
CA VAL A 59 10.35 -20.19 -16.29
C VAL A 59 9.11 -19.36 -16.00
N THR A 60 8.21 -19.18 -16.97
CA THR A 60 6.95 -18.44 -16.75
C THR A 60 6.08 -19.11 -15.69
N LEU A 61 5.96 -20.44 -15.69
CA LEU A 61 5.20 -21.17 -14.68
C LEU A 61 5.82 -21.05 -13.29
N VAL A 62 7.14 -21.12 -13.18
CA VAL A 62 7.84 -20.91 -11.90
C VAL A 62 7.62 -19.47 -11.41
N LEU A 63 7.78 -18.46 -12.27
CA LEU A 63 7.55 -17.06 -11.90
C LEU A 63 6.09 -16.79 -11.53
N ALA A 64 5.14 -17.35 -12.27
CA ALA A 64 3.72 -17.24 -11.97
C ALA A 64 3.37 -17.93 -10.65
N GLY A 65 3.97 -19.10 -10.38
CA GLY A 65 3.83 -19.80 -9.10
C GLY A 65 4.40 -19.01 -7.92
N VAL A 66 5.59 -18.43 -8.08
CA VAL A 66 6.21 -17.58 -7.04
C VAL A 66 5.40 -16.30 -6.83
N ALA A 67 5.00 -15.61 -7.89
CA ALA A 67 4.17 -14.41 -7.79
C ALA A 67 2.81 -14.72 -7.15
N GLY A 68 2.18 -15.84 -7.53
CA GLY A 68 0.93 -16.32 -6.93
C GLY A 68 1.11 -16.68 -5.46
N ALA A 69 2.20 -17.33 -5.10
CA ALA A 69 2.52 -17.65 -3.71
C ALA A 69 2.76 -16.39 -2.87
N VAL A 70 3.53 -15.41 -3.34
CA VAL A 70 3.78 -14.17 -2.61
C VAL A 70 2.47 -13.41 -2.35
N LEU A 71 1.55 -13.38 -3.31
CA LEU A 71 0.23 -12.78 -3.12
C LEU A 71 -0.64 -13.60 -2.14
N ALA A 72 -0.64 -14.92 -2.25
CA ALA A 72 -1.43 -15.80 -1.38
C ALA A 72 -0.92 -15.83 0.08
N PHE A 73 0.39 -15.81 0.29
CA PHE A 73 0.99 -15.79 1.63
C PHE A 73 1.09 -14.38 2.21
N GLY A 74 1.06 -13.33 1.38
CA GLY A 74 0.97 -11.94 1.82
C GLY A 74 -0.33 -11.62 2.55
N GLU A 75 -1.43 -12.31 2.23
CA GLU A 75 -2.72 -12.18 2.93
C GLU A 75 -2.84 -13.11 4.16
N ALA A 76 -2.05 -14.20 4.22
CA ALA A 76 -2.20 -15.26 5.23
C ALA A 76 -1.29 -15.13 6.46
N THR A 77 -0.44 -14.10 6.54
CA THR A 77 0.48 -13.89 7.69
C THR A 77 -0.14 -13.14 8.86
N ALA A 78 -1.31 -12.53 8.70
CA ALA A 78 -2.04 -11.93 9.81
C ALA A 78 -2.79 -13.04 10.58
N GLY A 79 -2.61 -13.11 11.91
CA GLY A 79 -3.36 -14.01 12.77
C GLY A 79 -4.88 -13.82 12.64
N PRO A 80 -5.71 -14.67 13.29
CA PRO A 80 -7.17 -14.51 13.22
C PRO A 80 -7.58 -13.11 13.68
N ALA A 81 -8.55 -12.51 12.99
CA ALA A 81 -9.08 -11.20 13.37
C ALA A 81 -9.89 -11.29 14.68
N PRO A 82 -9.77 -10.28 15.57
CA PRO A 82 -10.50 -10.28 16.82
C PRO A 82 -12.01 -10.27 16.59
N GLN A 83 -12.75 -10.93 17.49
CA GLN A 83 -14.21 -10.99 17.48
C GLN A 83 -14.75 -10.09 18.60
N VAL A 84 -15.44 -9.01 18.23
CA VAL A 84 -15.89 -7.99 19.17
C VAL A 84 -17.31 -7.51 18.83
N ARG A 85 -18.09 -7.17 19.87
CA ARG A 85 -19.35 -6.46 19.69
C ARG A 85 -19.15 -4.98 19.98
N LEU A 86 -19.37 -4.11 19.00
CA LEU A 86 -19.32 -2.66 19.19
C LEU A 86 -20.73 -2.05 19.11
N THR A 87 -20.94 -0.99 19.88
CA THR A 87 -22.12 -0.12 19.75
C THR A 87 -21.69 1.31 19.52
N ALA A 88 -22.55 2.13 18.91
CA ALA A 88 -22.25 3.53 18.64
C ALA A 88 -23.43 4.44 18.95
N THR A 89 -23.10 5.64 19.43
CA THR A 89 -24.03 6.75 19.64
C THR A 89 -23.45 8.00 18.98
N LEU A 90 -24.33 8.87 18.48
CA LEU A 90 -23.94 10.10 17.81
C LEU A 90 -24.69 11.27 18.44
N SER A 91 -23.93 12.27 18.88
CA SER A 91 -24.47 13.53 19.37
C SER A 91 -24.29 14.64 18.32
N ALA A 92 -25.30 15.49 18.20
CA ALA A 92 -25.30 16.75 17.45
C ALA A 92 -25.36 17.96 18.39
N THR A 93 -25.10 17.78 19.69
CA THR A 93 -24.99 18.90 20.63
C THR A 93 -23.82 19.80 20.24
N ASP A 94 -23.98 21.10 20.40
CA ASP A 94 -22.93 22.09 20.20
C ASP A 94 -22.18 22.40 21.50
N GLY A 95 -20.99 22.99 21.37
CA GLY A 95 -20.26 23.56 22.50
C GLY A 95 -19.29 22.60 23.20
N TRP A 96 -18.75 23.07 24.32
CA TRP A 96 -17.74 22.39 25.14
C TRP A 96 -18.38 21.91 26.46
N PRO A 97 -18.00 20.74 27.01
CA PRO A 97 -16.95 19.83 26.53
C PRO A 97 -17.40 18.81 25.47
N ASP A 98 -18.69 18.53 25.41
CA ASP A 98 -19.19 17.33 24.72
C ASP A 98 -19.13 17.46 23.19
N GLY A 99 -19.74 18.53 22.66
CA GLY A 99 -19.84 18.81 21.23
C GLY A 99 -20.48 17.69 20.41
N GLN A 100 -20.35 17.82 19.10
CA GLN A 100 -20.88 16.86 18.14
C GLN A 100 -19.95 15.66 18.02
N ARG A 101 -20.31 14.56 18.68
CA ARG A 101 -19.39 13.45 18.98
C ARG A 101 -19.96 12.11 18.55
N LEU A 102 -19.14 11.33 17.84
CA LEU A 102 -19.35 9.92 17.62
C LEU A 102 -18.66 9.15 18.74
N ARG A 103 -19.44 8.43 19.55
CA ARG A 103 -18.94 7.57 20.63
C ARG A 103 -19.20 6.12 20.29
N LEU A 104 -18.17 5.30 20.43
CA LEU A 104 -18.24 3.85 20.32
C LEU A 104 -17.99 3.22 21.68
N VAL A 105 -18.63 2.08 21.94
CA VAL A 105 -18.47 1.31 23.18
C VAL A 105 -18.18 -0.14 22.84
N HIS A 106 -17.15 -0.69 23.47
CA HIS A 106 -16.83 -2.11 23.40
C HIS A 106 -17.79 -2.88 24.30
N GLY A 107 -18.64 -3.69 23.68
CA GLY A 107 -19.70 -4.43 24.35
C GLY A 107 -19.26 -5.80 24.87
N GLY A 108 -18.01 -6.20 24.65
CA GLY A 108 -17.44 -7.52 24.98
C GLY A 108 -16.90 -8.27 23.75
N GLY A 109 -16.15 -9.34 24.02
CA GLY A 109 -15.38 -10.10 23.03
C GLY A 109 -13.88 -9.99 23.31
N ASP A 110 -13.07 -10.11 22.26
CA ASP A 110 -11.62 -9.96 22.34
C ASP A 110 -11.22 -8.51 22.65
N ALA A 111 -10.09 -8.35 23.34
CA ALA A 111 -9.45 -7.03 23.49
C ALA A 111 -8.95 -6.54 22.12
N LEU A 112 -8.99 -5.23 21.92
CA LEU A 112 -8.52 -4.60 20.70
C LEU A 112 -7.30 -3.74 20.99
N ALA A 113 -6.17 -4.08 20.39
CA ALA A 113 -5.04 -3.17 20.31
C ALA A 113 -5.46 -1.95 19.47
N VAL A 114 -5.54 -0.78 20.10
CA VAL A 114 -6.07 0.44 19.49
C VAL A 114 -5.25 0.85 18.27
N ALA A 115 -3.94 0.60 18.31
CA ALA A 115 -3.03 0.84 17.20
C ALA A 115 -3.40 0.04 15.94
N ASP A 116 -4.04 -1.11 16.08
CA ASP A 116 -4.42 -1.95 14.95
C ASP A 116 -5.76 -1.57 14.34
N LEU A 117 -6.40 -0.49 14.81
CA LEU A 117 -7.72 -0.07 14.33
C LEU A 117 -7.66 1.05 13.30
N ALA A 118 -8.64 1.04 12.41
CA ALA A 118 -9.03 2.19 11.62
C ALA A 118 -10.55 2.38 11.71
N LEU A 119 -10.98 3.63 11.84
CA LEU A 119 -12.39 4.02 11.80
C LEU A 119 -12.66 4.64 10.43
N VAL A 120 -13.59 4.09 9.66
CA VAL A 120 -14.08 4.71 8.43
C VAL A 120 -15.47 5.27 8.70
N VAL A 121 -15.61 6.57 8.50
CA VAL A 121 -16.80 7.34 8.83
C VAL A 121 -17.38 7.91 7.54
N ASP A 122 -18.68 7.69 7.34
CA ASP A 122 -19.43 8.08 6.15
C ASP A 122 -20.63 8.93 6.59
N VAL A 123 -20.67 10.23 6.24
CA VAL A 123 -21.74 11.16 6.63
C VAL A 123 -22.74 11.29 5.50
N ALA A 124 -23.93 10.70 5.66
CA ALA A 124 -24.86 10.52 4.56
C ALA A 124 -25.45 11.81 3.97
N ARG A 125 -25.50 12.90 4.76
CA ARG A 125 -26.10 14.17 4.33
C ARG A 125 -25.19 14.94 3.36
N THR A 126 -23.89 14.87 3.60
CA THR A 126 -22.88 15.65 2.86
C THR A 126 -22.07 14.78 1.90
N ASP A 127 -22.20 13.45 1.97
CA ASP A 127 -21.36 12.50 1.24
C ASP A 127 -19.87 12.65 1.62
N ASP A 128 -19.61 13.11 2.86
CA ASP A 128 -18.26 13.16 3.39
C ASP A 128 -17.81 11.78 3.85
N HIS A 129 -16.58 11.45 3.47
CA HIS A 129 -15.97 10.15 3.75
C HIS A 129 -14.56 10.36 4.28
N ALA A 130 -14.27 9.76 5.44
CA ALA A 130 -12.97 9.87 6.06
C ALA A 130 -12.57 8.59 6.77
N ARG A 131 -11.29 8.28 6.70
CA ARG A 131 -10.65 7.14 7.38
C ARG A 131 -9.67 7.68 8.41
N LEU A 132 -9.93 7.37 9.66
CA LEU A 132 -9.11 7.67 10.81
C LEU A 132 -8.27 6.45 11.18
N SER A 133 -6.97 6.66 11.40
CA SER A 133 -6.04 5.63 11.87
C SER A 133 -4.85 6.27 12.57
N GLY A 134 -3.88 5.48 13.07
CA GLY A 134 -2.73 6.03 13.79
C GLY A 134 -3.01 6.26 15.27
N PHE A 135 -4.01 5.57 15.81
CA PHE A 135 -4.31 5.59 17.23
C PHE A 135 -3.28 4.79 18.04
N PRO A 136 -3.20 5.00 19.37
CA PRO A 136 -3.76 6.14 20.06
C PRO A 136 -3.05 7.45 19.66
N THR A 137 -3.78 8.56 19.65
CA THR A 137 -3.24 9.89 19.28
C THR A 137 -3.79 10.98 20.17
N ARG A 138 -3.08 12.10 20.31
CA ARG A 138 -3.55 13.28 21.04
C ARG A 138 -4.46 14.17 20.19
N ARG A 139 -4.38 14.06 18.86
CA ARG A 139 -5.03 14.96 17.89
C ARG A 139 -5.24 14.25 16.55
N LEU A 140 -6.22 14.70 15.78
CA LEU A 140 -6.44 14.24 14.41
C LEU A 140 -5.81 15.24 13.44
N GLY A 141 -4.66 14.90 12.86
CA GLY A 141 -4.01 15.68 11.82
C GLY A 141 -3.97 14.94 10.49
N ASP A 142 -3.13 15.44 9.57
CA ASP A 142 -2.96 14.90 8.22
C ASP A 142 -2.48 13.43 8.19
N ASP A 143 -1.78 12.99 9.24
CA ASP A 143 -1.28 11.62 9.34
C ASP A 143 -2.38 10.63 9.75
N GLU A 144 -3.32 11.09 10.59
CA GLU A 144 -4.41 10.27 11.12
C GLU A 144 -5.63 10.24 10.19
N VAL A 145 -5.91 11.37 9.54
CA VAL A 145 -7.13 11.58 8.73
C VAL A 145 -6.80 11.43 7.25
N ARG A 146 -7.48 10.50 6.58
CA ARG A 146 -7.51 10.44 5.11
C ARG A 146 -8.93 10.63 4.60
N GLY A 147 -9.16 11.61 3.73
CA GLY A 147 -10.46 11.91 3.15
C GLY A 147 -10.94 13.29 3.54
N ALA A 148 -12.24 13.43 3.83
CA ALA A 148 -12.86 14.69 4.23
C ALA A 148 -12.30 15.17 5.59
N ASP A 149 -11.96 16.45 5.65
CA ASP A 149 -11.49 17.12 6.87
C ASP A 149 -12.69 17.68 7.65
N VAL A 150 -13.37 16.78 8.38
CA VAL A 150 -14.61 17.08 9.12
C VAL A 150 -14.48 16.81 10.62
N PHE A 151 -13.28 16.50 11.10
CA PHE A 151 -13.02 16.16 12.49
C PHE A 151 -12.25 17.26 13.19
N ASP A 152 -12.52 17.44 14.48
CA ASP A 152 -11.83 18.43 15.29
C ASP A 152 -10.36 17.99 15.47
N SER A 153 -9.43 18.80 14.96
CA SER A 153 -7.99 18.56 15.03
C SER A 153 -7.36 19.03 16.36
N GLY A 154 -8.17 19.64 17.23
CA GLY A 154 -7.78 20.03 18.58
C GLY A 154 -7.64 18.85 19.54
N TYR A 155 -7.21 19.15 20.77
CA TYR A 155 -7.05 18.12 21.83
C TYR A 155 -8.36 17.51 22.33
N ALA A 156 -9.52 18.07 21.95
CA ALA A 156 -10.83 17.51 22.28
C ALA A 156 -11.39 16.63 21.15
N GLY A 157 -10.66 16.52 20.03
CA GLY A 157 -11.03 15.81 18.82
C GLY A 157 -11.15 14.30 18.98
N VAL A 158 -10.38 13.74 19.91
CA VAL A 158 -10.33 12.32 20.23
C VAL A 158 -10.45 12.20 21.74
N ASP A 159 -11.12 11.15 22.22
CA ASP A 159 -11.20 10.86 23.65
C ASP A 159 -11.43 9.36 23.90
N GLY A 160 -11.25 8.96 25.15
CA GLY A 160 -11.28 7.58 25.59
C GLY A 160 -10.17 6.79 24.93
N GLU A 161 -10.52 5.62 24.40
CA GLU A 161 -9.49 4.61 24.16
C GLU A 161 -8.66 4.93 22.91
N LEU A 162 -9.11 5.89 22.09
CA LEU A 162 -8.35 6.43 20.96
C LEU A 162 -7.39 7.56 21.36
N ASP A 163 -7.53 8.14 22.55
CA ASP A 163 -6.70 9.24 23.03
C ASP A 163 -5.46 8.73 23.79
N ALA A 164 -4.28 9.08 23.30
CA ALA A 164 -3.00 8.75 23.93
C ALA A 164 -2.79 9.36 25.33
N ALA A 165 -3.65 10.27 25.77
CA ALA A 165 -3.67 10.75 27.16
C ALA A 165 -4.45 9.85 28.13
N HIS A 166 -5.40 9.04 27.63
CA HIS A 166 -6.37 8.33 28.47
C HIS A 166 -6.29 6.80 28.37
N THR A 167 -5.71 6.28 27.29
CA THR A 167 -5.62 4.83 27.04
C THR A 167 -4.31 4.19 27.51
N ASP A 168 -4.37 2.90 27.82
CA ASP A 168 -3.21 2.01 27.97
C ASP A 168 -2.82 1.30 26.66
N GLY A 169 -3.52 1.59 25.56
CA GLY A 169 -3.32 1.02 24.22
C GLY A 169 -4.24 -0.16 23.90
N GLU A 170 -4.99 -0.68 24.87
CA GLU A 170 -5.99 -1.72 24.69
C GLU A 170 -7.39 -1.15 24.85
N TRP A 171 -8.35 -1.75 24.15
CA TRP A 171 -9.77 -1.42 24.28
C TRP A 171 -10.55 -2.70 24.58
N THR A 172 -11.12 -2.74 25.77
CA THR A 172 -11.72 -3.93 26.39
C THR A 172 -13.21 -3.75 26.71
N GLY A 173 -13.87 -4.77 27.24
CA GLY A 173 -15.32 -4.75 27.47
C GLY A 173 -15.77 -3.65 28.46
N GLY A 174 -16.68 -2.79 28.02
CA GLY A 174 -17.29 -1.70 28.81
C GLY A 174 -16.68 -0.32 28.56
N GLU A 175 -15.49 -0.30 27.97
CA GLU A 175 -14.71 0.88 27.64
C GLU A 175 -15.24 1.59 26.37
N ALA A 176 -14.92 2.87 26.22
CA ALA A 176 -15.43 3.71 25.17
C ALA A 176 -14.36 4.57 24.50
N ALA A 177 -14.55 4.77 23.20
CA ALA A 177 -13.72 5.61 22.37
C ALA A 177 -14.60 6.63 21.66
N SER A 178 -14.08 7.81 21.38
CA SER A 178 -14.86 8.79 20.64
C SER A 178 -14.02 9.73 19.79
N VAL A 179 -14.67 10.23 18.74
CA VAL A 179 -14.16 11.29 17.87
C VAL A 179 -15.19 12.40 17.75
N ARG A 180 -14.71 13.64 17.73
CA ARG A 180 -15.52 14.85 17.62
C ARG A 180 -15.44 15.39 16.20
N PHE A 181 -16.59 15.77 15.65
CA PHE A 181 -16.66 16.47 14.37
C PHE A 181 -16.31 17.95 14.57
N ALA A 182 -15.61 18.58 13.62
CA ALA A 182 -15.26 19.99 13.68
C ALA A 182 -16.51 20.85 13.42
N GLN A 183 -16.84 21.74 14.36
CA GLN A 183 -17.94 22.69 14.18
C GLN A 183 -17.56 23.73 13.12
N GLY A 184 -18.52 24.10 12.27
CA GLY A 184 -18.29 24.98 11.12
C GLY A 184 -17.84 24.24 9.86
N ASP A 185 -17.01 23.21 9.98
CA ASP A 185 -16.64 22.35 8.85
C ASP A 185 -17.76 21.34 8.54
N LEU A 186 -18.32 20.72 9.58
CA LEU A 186 -19.50 19.88 9.48
C LEU A 186 -20.40 20.08 10.71
N ASP A 187 -21.52 20.76 10.57
CA ASP A 187 -22.50 20.85 11.65
C ASP A 187 -23.50 19.69 11.58
N LEU A 188 -23.37 18.75 12.52
CA LEU A 188 -24.33 17.65 12.66
C LEU A 188 -25.69 18.18 13.12
N ARG A 189 -26.75 17.61 12.55
CA ARG A 189 -28.13 17.93 12.94
C ARG A 189 -28.79 16.71 13.54
N ALA A 190 -29.69 16.91 14.50
CA ALA A 190 -30.53 15.84 14.99
C ALA A 190 -31.23 15.13 13.83
N GLY A 191 -31.12 13.80 13.78
CA GLY A 191 -31.65 12.97 12.69
C GLY A 191 -30.67 12.65 11.56
N ASP A 192 -29.53 13.35 11.46
CA ASP A 192 -28.45 13.03 10.52
C ASP A 192 -27.96 11.59 10.74
N ARG A 193 -27.51 10.94 9.67
CA ARG A 193 -27.05 9.55 9.69
C ARG A 193 -25.57 9.47 9.38
N VAL A 194 -24.86 8.73 10.22
CA VAL A 194 -23.45 8.41 10.02
C VAL A 194 -23.27 6.90 9.97
N GLY A 195 -22.59 6.43 8.92
CA GLY A 195 -22.07 5.09 8.82
C GLY A 195 -20.69 5.03 9.46
N VAL A 196 -20.43 4.00 10.26
CA VAL A 196 -19.13 3.77 10.90
C VAL A 196 -18.71 2.34 10.65
N ARG A 197 -17.49 2.18 10.16
CA ARG A 197 -16.84 0.89 9.96
C ARG A 197 -15.58 0.85 10.81
N VAL A 198 -15.43 -0.18 11.62
CA VAL A 198 -14.21 -0.42 12.39
C VAL A 198 -13.45 -1.56 11.72
N VAL A 199 -12.22 -1.28 11.31
CA VAL A 199 -11.39 -2.19 10.52
C VAL A 199 -10.13 -2.54 11.31
N HIS A 200 -9.85 -3.84 11.44
CA HIS A 200 -8.58 -4.33 11.96
C HIS A 200 -7.53 -4.26 10.84
N ARG A 201 -6.61 -3.32 10.94
CA ARG A 201 -5.61 -3.01 9.91
C ARG A 201 -4.69 -4.19 9.58
N PRO A 202 -4.19 -5.00 10.55
CA PRO A 202 -3.32 -6.12 10.23
C PRO A 202 -3.97 -7.17 9.32
N THR A 203 -5.25 -7.47 9.54
CA THR A 203 -5.98 -8.51 8.78
C THR A 203 -6.87 -7.95 7.68
N GLY A 204 -7.11 -6.65 7.66
CA GLY A 204 -8.13 -6.00 6.82
C GLY A 204 -9.58 -6.32 7.23
N ALA A 205 -9.80 -7.08 8.31
CA ALA A 205 -11.12 -7.53 8.69
C ALA A 205 -12.02 -6.39 9.17
N LEU A 206 -13.29 -6.42 8.75
CA LEU A 206 -14.31 -5.50 9.24
C LEU A 206 -14.88 -6.03 10.56
N LEU A 207 -14.49 -5.40 11.67
CA LEU A 207 -14.93 -5.78 13.01
C LEU A 207 -16.37 -5.36 13.27
N ALA A 208 -16.77 -4.19 12.78
CA ALA A 208 -18.14 -3.70 12.92
C ALA A 208 -18.55 -2.80 11.75
N ARG A 209 -19.84 -2.85 11.40
CA ARG A 209 -20.51 -1.88 10.53
C ARG A 209 -21.75 -1.34 11.24
N LEU A 210 -21.69 -0.09 11.67
CA LEU A 210 -22.73 0.57 12.45
C LEU A 210 -23.35 1.70 11.61
N ARG A 211 -24.65 1.90 11.77
CA ARG A 211 -25.36 3.07 11.25
C ARG A 211 -26.05 3.74 12.41
N VAL A 212 -25.66 4.96 12.70
CA VAL A 212 -26.13 5.71 13.87
C VAL A 212 -26.80 7.00 13.42
N ARG A 213 -27.83 7.39 14.17
CA ARG A 213 -28.52 8.67 13.98
C ARG A 213 -28.10 9.64 15.07
N ALA A 214 -27.83 10.88 14.68
CA ALA A 214 -27.51 11.96 15.57
C ALA A 214 -28.71 12.31 16.45
N ARG A 215 -28.46 12.53 17.73
CA ARG A 215 -29.42 13.01 18.73
C ARG A 215 -28.99 14.40 19.20
N ALA A 216 -29.95 15.19 19.67
CA ALA A 216 -29.68 16.48 20.31
C ALA A 216 -29.10 16.27 21.71
#